data_AF-A0A0E0N1S1-F1
#
_entry.id   AF-A0A0E0N1S1-F1
#
_cell.length_a   1.000
_cell.length_b   1.000
_cell.length_c   1.000
_cell.angle_alpha   90.00
_cell.angle_beta   90.00
_cell.angle_gamma   90.00
#
_symmetry.space_group_name_H-M   'P 1'
#
loop_
_entity.id
_entity.type
_entity.pdbx_description
1 polymer ?
#
loop_
_entity_poly.entity_id
_entity_poly.type
_entity_poly.pdbx_seq_one_letter_code
_entity_poly.pdbx_strand_id
1 'polypeptide(L)'
;MASLVQGVYVMERDRQWNRHGHDARAPAWWRFFHFEVREVLVDAADSSIFGAVYAFQPPWHLLDPAAAAAASAPHYVVAFRGTITKKASASRDLALDLQLVRNGLDRTSRFHAAMRTVHAVVAAAGHQHHHRVWLAGHSLGSAISTLAAKSMARAGVALPTFLFNAPFPSAPVERIGDRRVRQGVRIANSFVTAAAATLLHHGSGGGGYDAFAALARWVPNVFVNPGDPISAEYVGYFDHRKKMEDIGAGAVGRVATRNSVKDLLLGIGTAGGCEPLHLFPSAVLTVNRGASPDFKAAHGIHQWWRPDLALECAAHYY
;
A
#
# COMPACT_ATOMS: atom_id res chain seq x y z
N MET A 1 -8.62 -1.09 10.14
CA MET A 1 -8.29 -1.43 8.74
C MET A 1 -7.80 -2.85 8.55
N ALA A 2 -6.79 -3.32 9.30
CA ALA A 2 -6.30 -4.71 9.20
C ALA A 2 -7.42 -5.76 9.35
N SER A 3 -8.38 -5.52 10.27
CA SER A 3 -9.58 -6.36 10.43
C SER A 3 -10.43 -6.49 9.15
N LEU A 4 -10.65 -5.39 8.42
CA LEU A 4 -11.44 -5.42 7.18
C LEU A 4 -10.71 -6.19 6.07
N VAL A 5 -9.39 -6.02 5.96
CA VAL A 5 -8.56 -6.83 5.03
C VAL A 5 -8.61 -8.31 5.40
N GLN A 6 -8.59 -8.64 6.69
CA GLN A 6 -8.76 -10.01 7.17
C GLN A 6 -10.16 -10.55 6.89
N GLY A 7 -11.19 -9.70 6.93
CA GLY A 7 -12.54 -10.04 6.48
C GLY A 7 -12.57 -10.60 5.05
N VAL A 8 -11.83 -9.97 4.12
CA VAL A 8 -11.69 -10.46 2.74
C VAL A 8 -11.00 -11.83 2.69
N TYR A 9 -9.94 -12.04 3.48
CA TYR A 9 -9.28 -13.35 3.58
C TYR A 9 -10.21 -14.45 4.09
N VAL A 10 -11.03 -14.14 5.10
CA VAL A 10 -11.96 -15.13 5.67
C VAL A 10 -13.16 -15.35 4.75
N MET A 11 -13.60 -14.34 4.01
CA MET A 11 -14.66 -14.48 3.00
C MET A 11 -14.25 -15.44 1.88
N GLU A 12 -13.02 -15.33 1.37
CA GLU A 12 -12.51 -16.29 0.39
C GLU A 12 -12.36 -17.71 0.97
N ARG A 13 -12.00 -17.85 2.26
CA ARG A 13 -11.99 -19.16 2.93
C ARG A 13 -13.39 -19.73 3.13
N ASP A 14 -14.37 -18.88 3.45
CA ASP A 14 -15.78 -19.26 3.54
C ASP A 14 -16.26 -19.79 2.19
N ARG A 15 -15.93 -19.11 1.08
CA ARG A 15 -16.18 -19.59 -0.28
C ARG A 15 -15.52 -20.95 -0.56
N GLN A 16 -14.22 -21.09 -0.28
CA GLN A 16 -13.47 -22.33 -0.52
C GLN A 16 -13.99 -23.53 0.28
N TRP A 17 -14.58 -23.30 1.46
CA TRP A 17 -15.15 -24.34 2.32
C TRP A 17 -16.68 -24.38 2.29
N ASN A 18 -17.30 -23.68 1.35
CA ASN A 18 -18.76 -23.62 1.19
C ASN A 18 -19.52 -23.23 2.47
N ARG A 19 -18.95 -22.32 3.27
CA ARG A 19 -19.57 -21.81 4.51
C ARG A 19 -20.44 -20.59 4.19
N HIS A 20 -21.72 -20.67 4.54
CA HIS A 20 -22.73 -19.64 4.24
C HIS A 20 -23.60 -19.35 5.45
N GLY A 21 -24.29 -18.20 5.43
CA GLY A 21 -25.26 -17.84 6.46
C GLY A 21 -24.65 -17.87 7.87
N HIS A 22 -25.19 -18.72 8.74
CA HIS A 22 -24.73 -18.86 10.13
C HIS A 22 -23.35 -19.51 10.25
N ASP A 23 -22.90 -20.28 9.25
CA ASP A 23 -21.57 -20.91 9.22
C ASP A 23 -20.46 -19.94 8.75
N ALA A 24 -20.85 -18.81 8.14
CA ALA A 24 -19.91 -17.82 7.64
C ALA A 24 -19.16 -17.15 8.79
N ARG A 25 -17.83 -17.13 8.71
CA ARG A 25 -16.96 -16.55 9.75
C ARG A 25 -16.48 -15.16 9.40
N ALA A 26 -16.57 -14.78 8.12
CA ALA A 26 -16.14 -13.48 7.64
C ALA A 26 -16.87 -12.31 8.33
N PRO A 27 -18.19 -12.35 8.62
CA PRO A 27 -18.91 -11.20 9.16
C PRO A 27 -18.39 -10.62 10.47
N ALA A 28 -17.80 -11.44 11.32
CA ALA A 28 -17.21 -10.99 12.59
C ALA A 28 -16.10 -9.94 12.40
N TRP A 29 -15.40 -9.95 11.25
CA TRP A 29 -14.26 -9.07 11.00
C TRP A 29 -14.64 -7.63 10.65
N TRP A 30 -15.89 -7.37 10.27
CA TRP A 30 -16.36 -6.03 9.92
C TRP A 30 -17.53 -5.56 10.78
N ARG A 31 -18.42 -6.46 11.22
CA ARG A 31 -19.58 -6.09 12.07
C ARG A 31 -19.19 -5.50 13.41
N PHE A 32 -18.11 -5.99 14.01
CA PHE A 32 -17.57 -5.44 15.27
C PHE A 32 -17.23 -3.95 15.14
N PHE A 33 -16.82 -3.51 13.95
CA PHE A 33 -16.47 -2.12 13.65
C PHE A 33 -17.61 -1.34 12.98
N HIS A 34 -18.85 -1.87 13.04
CA HIS A 34 -20.03 -1.24 12.46
C HIS A 34 -19.90 -1.01 10.95
N PHE A 35 -19.36 -1.99 10.23
CA PHE A 35 -19.42 -2.02 8.77
C PHE A 35 -20.38 -3.11 8.30
N GLU A 36 -20.82 -3.00 7.05
CA GLU A 36 -21.42 -4.09 6.28
C GLU A 36 -20.81 -4.18 4.89
N VAL A 37 -20.84 -5.37 4.29
CA VAL A 37 -20.34 -5.58 2.92
C VAL A 37 -21.35 -5.03 1.93
N ARG A 38 -20.92 -4.06 1.12
CA ARG A 38 -21.71 -3.48 0.02
C ARG A 38 -21.47 -4.23 -1.29
N GLU A 39 -20.21 -4.58 -1.56
CA GLU A 39 -19.79 -5.22 -2.81
C GLU A 39 -18.65 -6.19 -2.52
N VAL A 40 -18.68 -7.37 -3.14
CA VAL A 40 -17.59 -8.35 -3.10
C VAL A 40 -16.90 -8.36 -4.46
N LEU A 41 -15.58 -8.20 -4.46
CA LEU A 41 -14.79 -8.18 -5.69
C LEU A 41 -14.26 -9.60 -5.96
N VAL A 42 -14.78 -10.19 -7.03
CA VAL A 42 -14.44 -11.54 -7.49
C VAL A 42 -13.59 -11.44 -8.74
N ASP A 43 -12.48 -12.17 -8.78
CA ASP A 43 -11.62 -12.23 -9.95
C ASP A 43 -12.26 -13.09 -11.04
N ALA A 44 -12.37 -12.55 -12.25
CA ALA A 44 -12.92 -13.26 -13.39
C ALA A 44 -12.05 -14.46 -13.83
N ALA A 45 -10.75 -14.44 -13.52
CA ALA A 45 -9.82 -15.48 -13.96
C ALA A 45 -9.97 -16.79 -13.16
N ASP A 46 -10.17 -16.71 -11.85
CA ASP A 46 -10.19 -17.88 -10.96
C ASP A 46 -11.39 -17.93 -10.00
N SER A 47 -12.34 -17.00 -10.15
CA SER A 47 -13.51 -16.85 -9.28
C SER A 47 -13.18 -16.65 -7.79
N SER A 48 -11.95 -16.24 -7.48
CA SER A 48 -11.55 -15.98 -6.09
C SER A 48 -11.97 -14.58 -5.66
N ILE A 49 -12.41 -14.45 -4.41
CA ILE A 49 -12.69 -13.16 -3.80
C ILE A 49 -11.36 -12.52 -3.46
N PHE A 50 -11.05 -11.35 -4.01
CA PHE A 50 -9.77 -10.66 -3.79
C PHE A 50 -9.92 -9.30 -3.09
N GLY A 51 -11.14 -8.77 -3.03
CA GLY A 51 -11.44 -7.53 -2.32
C GLY A 51 -12.89 -7.43 -1.89
N ALA A 52 -13.20 -6.39 -1.11
CA ALA A 52 -14.57 -6.01 -0.77
C ALA A 52 -14.69 -4.50 -0.56
N VAL A 53 -15.88 -3.96 -0.83
CA VAL A 53 -16.30 -2.62 -0.42
C VAL A 53 -17.13 -2.76 0.85
N TYR A 54 -16.68 -2.14 1.92
CA TYR A 54 -17.39 -2.01 3.18
C TYR A 54 -18.06 -0.65 3.26
N ALA A 55 -19.32 -0.61 3.69
CA ALA A 55 -20.04 0.60 4.02
C ALA A 55 -20.19 0.73 5.53
N PHE A 56 -19.88 1.89 6.08
CA PHE A 56 -20.05 2.16 7.51
C PHE A 56 -21.54 2.27 7.85
N GLN A 57 -21.95 1.60 8.92
CA GLN A 57 -23.30 1.54 9.45
C GLN A 57 -23.29 2.18 10.84
N PRO A 58 -23.43 3.51 10.96
CA PRO A 58 -23.32 4.18 12.25
C PRO A 58 -24.32 3.57 13.26
N PRO A 59 -23.89 3.26 14.48
CA PRO A 59 -24.80 2.89 15.56
C PRO A 59 -25.91 3.92 15.72
N TRP A 60 -27.09 3.48 16.13
CA TRP A 60 -28.29 4.33 16.27
C TRP A 60 -28.05 5.56 17.18
N HIS A 61 -27.14 5.49 18.14
CA HIS A 61 -26.77 6.61 19.02
C HIS A 61 -25.73 7.58 18.42
N LEU A 62 -25.11 7.21 17.30
CA LEU A 62 -24.22 8.06 16.48
C LEU A 62 -24.93 8.60 15.23
N LEU A 63 -26.27 8.47 15.15
CA LEU A 63 -27.10 9.02 14.07
C LEU A 63 -27.20 10.56 14.11
N ASP A 64 -26.73 11.20 15.18
CA ASP A 64 -26.58 12.66 15.20
C ASP A 64 -25.56 13.06 14.12
N PRO A 65 -25.97 13.81 13.09
CA PRO A 65 -25.08 14.26 12.01
C PRO A 65 -23.84 15.01 12.53
N ALA A 66 -23.93 15.70 13.67
CA ALA A 66 -22.82 16.40 14.29
C ALA A 66 -21.79 15.43 14.90
N ALA A 67 -22.25 14.34 15.53
CA ALA A 67 -21.40 13.32 16.13
C ALA A 67 -20.73 12.42 15.07
N ALA A 68 -21.45 12.08 13.99
CA ALA A 68 -20.90 11.30 12.87
C ALA A 68 -19.86 12.08 12.05
N ALA A 69 -19.99 13.42 11.97
CA ALA A 69 -18.99 14.30 11.38
C ALA A 69 -17.77 14.47 12.30
N ALA A 70 -17.97 14.57 13.62
CA ALA A 70 -16.89 14.61 14.61
C ALA A 70 -16.08 13.31 14.65
N ALA A 71 -16.71 12.15 14.40
CA ALA A 71 -16.07 10.85 14.45
C ALA A 71 -15.04 10.58 13.34
N SER A 72 -14.97 11.41 12.28
CA SER A 72 -14.04 11.24 11.13
C SER A 72 -14.04 9.84 10.49
N ALA A 73 -15.09 9.06 10.69
CA ALA A 73 -15.19 7.68 10.22
C ALA A 73 -15.36 7.64 8.69
N PRO A 74 -14.76 6.66 8.01
CA PRO A 74 -14.97 6.50 6.57
C PRO A 74 -16.43 6.13 6.29
N HIS A 75 -16.98 6.64 5.19
CA HIS A 75 -18.22 6.13 4.63
C HIS A 75 -18.00 4.77 3.99
N TYR A 76 -16.88 4.64 3.28
CA TYR A 76 -16.53 3.42 2.56
C TYR A 76 -15.08 3.04 2.80
N VAL A 77 -14.84 1.73 2.87
CA VAL A 77 -13.50 1.16 2.83
C VAL A 77 -13.44 0.15 1.71
N VAL A 78 -12.51 0.34 0.76
CA VAL A 78 -12.19 -0.66 -0.25
C VAL A 78 -10.96 -1.43 0.26
N ALA A 79 -11.15 -2.71 0.59
CA ALA A 79 -10.10 -3.54 1.14
C ALA A 79 -9.70 -4.65 0.17
N PHE A 80 -8.40 -4.91 0.05
CA PHE A 80 -7.83 -5.93 -0.82
C PHE A 80 -6.94 -6.90 -0.04
N ARG A 81 -7.15 -8.20 -0.22
CA ARG A 81 -6.29 -9.22 0.38
C ARG A 81 -5.06 -9.48 -0.48
N GLY A 82 -4.03 -10.05 0.14
CA GLY A 82 -2.93 -10.68 -0.59
C GLY A 82 -3.27 -12.11 -1.00
N THR A 83 -2.25 -12.84 -1.39
CA THR A 83 -2.35 -14.24 -1.83
C THR A 83 -2.73 -15.15 -0.68
N ILE A 84 -3.63 -16.11 -0.94
CA ILE A 84 -3.94 -17.20 -0.01
C ILE A 84 -3.06 -18.38 -0.39
N THR A 85 -2.02 -18.59 0.40
CA THR A 85 -1.03 -19.61 0.13
C THR A 85 -1.20 -20.83 1.03
N LYS A 86 -0.90 -22.02 0.52
CA LYS A 86 -0.79 -23.23 1.35
C LYS A 86 0.52 -23.18 2.16
N LYS A 87 0.53 -23.76 3.38
CA LYS A 87 1.65 -23.64 4.34
C LYS A 87 3.03 -23.97 3.72
N ALA A 88 3.11 -24.93 2.81
CA ALA A 88 4.35 -25.37 2.19
C ALA A 88 4.78 -24.55 0.95
N SER A 89 3.86 -23.82 0.31
CA SER A 89 4.11 -23.08 -0.95
C SER A 89 4.15 -21.55 -0.78
N ALA A 90 3.94 -21.05 0.44
CA ALA A 90 3.71 -19.64 0.70
C ALA A 90 4.76 -18.67 0.15
N SER A 91 6.04 -18.93 0.38
CA SER A 91 7.11 -18.07 -0.12
C SER A 91 7.24 -18.13 -1.64
N ARG A 92 6.97 -19.28 -2.27
CA ARG A 92 7.05 -19.47 -3.71
C ARG A 92 5.91 -18.78 -4.44
N ASP A 93 4.68 -19.03 -4.01
CA ASP A 93 3.48 -18.44 -4.60
C ASP A 93 3.56 -16.91 -4.52
N LEU A 94 3.97 -16.40 -3.36
CA LEU A 94 4.16 -14.98 -3.16
C LEU A 94 5.31 -14.40 -4.01
N ALA A 95 6.43 -15.12 -4.16
CA ALA A 95 7.50 -14.69 -5.04
C ALA A 95 7.05 -14.62 -6.53
N LEU A 96 6.23 -15.57 -6.98
CA LEU A 96 5.63 -15.55 -8.32
C LEU A 96 4.67 -14.37 -8.48
N ASP A 97 3.83 -14.11 -7.48
CA ASP A 97 2.93 -12.95 -7.49
C ASP A 97 3.70 -11.62 -7.47
N LEU A 98 4.83 -11.56 -6.75
CA LEU A 98 5.74 -10.42 -6.78
C LEU A 98 6.42 -10.23 -8.15
N GLN A 99 6.68 -11.31 -8.88
CA GLN A 99 7.14 -11.21 -10.27
C GLN A 99 6.04 -10.67 -11.18
N LEU A 100 4.79 -11.10 -11.02
CA LEU A 100 3.65 -10.49 -11.73
C LEU A 100 3.52 -9.00 -11.42
N VAL A 101 3.72 -8.63 -10.16
CA VAL A 101 3.74 -7.23 -9.73
C VAL A 101 4.83 -6.42 -10.45
N ARG A 102 6.04 -6.98 -10.59
CA ARG A 102 7.15 -6.34 -11.31
C ARG A 102 6.92 -6.28 -12.82
N ASN A 103 6.24 -7.28 -13.39
CA ASN A 103 6.09 -7.46 -14.83
C ASN A 103 4.78 -6.87 -15.42
N GLY A 104 3.90 -6.33 -14.57
CA GLY A 104 2.71 -5.59 -15.01
C GLY A 104 1.45 -5.94 -14.21
N LEU A 105 1.41 -5.58 -12.92
CA LEU A 105 0.18 -5.74 -12.12
C LEU A 105 -1.00 -5.00 -12.75
N ASP A 106 -0.72 -3.86 -13.36
CA ASP A 106 -1.66 -2.98 -14.06
C ASP A 106 -2.42 -3.70 -15.18
N ARG A 107 -1.88 -4.80 -15.70
CA ARG A 107 -2.48 -5.60 -16.78
C ARG A 107 -3.36 -6.74 -16.29
N THR A 108 -3.51 -6.92 -14.98
CA THR A 108 -4.29 -8.03 -14.40
C THR A 108 -5.78 -7.71 -14.31
N SER A 109 -6.63 -8.74 -14.45
CA SER A 109 -8.08 -8.63 -14.25
C SER A 109 -8.45 -8.05 -12.89
N ARG A 110 -7.76 -8.50 -11.83
CA ARG A 110 -7.93 -8.00 -10.44
C ARG A 110 -7.66 -6.51 -10.35
N PHE A 111 -6.59 -6.04 -10.97
CA PHE A 111 -6.25 -4.62 -10.94
C PHE A 111 -7.29 -3.77 -11.68
N HIS A 112 -7.70 -4.17 -12.88
CA HIS A 112 -8.75 -3.46 -13.63
C HIS A 112 -10.08 -3.43 -12.88
N ALA A 113 -10.48 -4.54 -12.25
CA ALA A 113 -11.68 -4.58 -11.41
C ALA A 113 -11.54 -3.65 -10.19
N ALA A 114 -10.41 -3.71 -9.48
CA ALA A 114 -10.12 -2.83 -8.35
C ALA A 114 -10.21 -1.34 -8.73
N MET A 115 -9.57 -0.93 -9.82
CA MET A 115 -9.58 0.44 -10.31
C MET A 115 -10.99 0.93 -10.61
N ARG A 116 -11.78 0.13 -11.34
CA ARG A 116 -13.18 0.46 -11.65
C ARG A 116 -14.00 0.63 -10.38
N THR A 117 -13.86 -0.29 -9.42
CA THR A 117 -14.59 -0.22 -8.14
C THR A 117 -14.17 1.01 -7.33
N VAL A 118 -12.87 1.33 -7.23
CA VAL A 118 -12.40 2.52 -6.51
C VAL A 118 -12.97 3.81 -7.13
N HIS A 119 -12.93 3.96 -8.45
CA HIS A 119 -13.55 5.10 -9.13
C HIS A 119 -15.05 5.19 -8.86
N ALA A 120 -15.77 4.06 -8.93
CA ALA A 120 -17.20 4.02 -8.68
C ALA A 120 -17.56 4.39 -7.23
N VAL A 121 -16.79 3.89 -6.25
CA VAL A 121 -17.01 4.20 -4.82
C VAL A 121 -16.73 5.67 -4.53
N VAL A 122 -15.65 6.23 -5.09
CA VAL A 122 -15.34 7.67 -4.94
C VAL A 122 -16.42 8.53 -5.58
N ALA A 123 -16.89 8.17 -6.78
CA ALA A 123 -18.00 8.88 -7.43
C ALA A 123 -19.29 8.80 -6.59
N ALA A 124 -19.60 7.62 -6.03
CA ALA A 124 -20.78 7.43 -5.19
C ALA A 124 -20.71 8.17 -3.85
N ALA A 125 -19.51 8.38 -3.30
CA ALA A 125 -19.32 9.18 -2.08
C ALA A 125 -19.55 10.69 -2.33
N GLY A 126 -19.41 11.15 -3.57
CA GLY A 126 -19.52 12.55 -3.96
C GLY A 126 -18.22 13.34 -3.76
N HIS A 127 -18.02 14.37 -4.58
CA HIS A 127 -16.76 15.12 -4.66
C HIS A 127 -16.31 15.73 -3.33
N GLN A 128 -17.23 16.09 -2.44
CA GLN A 128 -16.92 16.69 -1.13
C GLN A 128 -16.53 15.66 -0.05
N HIS A 129 -16.78 14.36 -0.27
CA HIS A 129 -16.58 13.31 0.74
C HIS A 129 -15.58 12.23 0.31
N HIS A 130 -14.76 12.49 -0.71
CA HIS A 130 -13.72 11.54 -1.13
C HIS A 130 -12.73 11.20 0.00
N HIS A 131 -12.48 12.12 0.93
CA HIS A 131 -11.65 11.89 2.12
C HIS A 131 -12.24 10.84 3.10
N ARG A 132 -13.52 10.49 2.94
CA ARG A 132 -14.23 9.43 3.69
C ARG A 132 -14.24 8.09 2.94
N VAL A 133 -13.55 7.98 1.80
CA VAL A 133 -13.30 6.72 1.10
C VAL A 133 -11.87 6.28 1.40
N TRP A 134 -11.71 5.18 2.12
CA TRP A 134 -10.39 4.68 2.52
C TRP A 134 -10.01 3.45 1.70
N LEU A 135 -8.72 3.32 1.42
CA LEU A 135 -8.15 2.14 0.77
C LEU A 135 -7.33 1.34 1.79
N ALA A 136 -7.49 0.04 1.80
CA ALA A 136 -6.69 -0.86 2.64
C ALA A 136 -6.22 -2.07 1.85
N GLY A 137 -4.96 -2.46 2.05
CA GLY A 137 -4.40 -3.61 1.36
C GLY A 137 -3.44 -4.39 2.23
N HIS A 138 -3.29 -5.67 1.95
CA HIS A 138 -2.20 -6.48 2.50
C HIS A 138 -1.40 -7.16 1.38
N SER A 139 -0.07 -7.14 1.45
CA SER A 139 0.81 -7.82 0.49
C SER A 139 0.46 -7.43 -0.95
N LEU A 140 0.07 -8.38 -1.82
CA LEU A 140 -0.42 -8.08 -3.17
C LEU A 140 -1.61 -7.09 -3.19
N GLY A 141 -2.52 -7.17 -2.21
CA GLY A 141 -3.61 -6.21 -2.05
C GLY A 141 -3.13 -4.79 -1.73
N SER A 142 -1.99 -4.65 -1.04
CA SER A 142 -1.33 -3.35 -0.84
C SER A 142 -0.78 -2.79 -2.14
N ALA A 143 -0.24 -3.64 -3.02
CA ALA A 143 0.20 -3.21 -4.35
C ALA A 143 -0.97 -2.65 -5.18
N ILE A 144 -2.11 -3.35 -5.19
CA ILE A 144 -3.35 -2.87 -5.84
C ILE A 144 -3.78 -1.52 -5.23
N SER A 145 -3.83 -1.43 -3.90
CA SER A 145 -4.21 -0.21 -3.18
C SER A 145 -3.29 0.97 -3.49
N THR A 146 -1.98 0.72 -3.57
CA THR A 146 -0.98 1.72 -3.92
C THR A 146 -1.22 2.28 -5.32
N LEU A 147 -1.35 1.42 -6.32
CA LEU A 147 -1.56 1.87 -7.70
C LEU A 147 -2.88 2.63 -7.86
N ALA A 148 -3.95 2.14 -7.22
CA ALA A 148 -5.23 2.85 -7.18
C ALA A 148 -5.12 4.22 -6.53
N ALA A 149 -4.48 4.30 -5.37
CA ALA A 149 -4.28 5.56 -4.67
C ALA A 149 -3.42 6.56 -5.47
N LYS A 150 -2.38 6.08 -6.17
CA LYS A 150 -1.55 6.93 -7.03
C LYS A 150 -2.32 7.49 -8.21
N SER A 151 -3.13 6.65 -8.85
CA SER A 151 -4.04 7.08 -9.93
C SER A 151 -5.02 8.15 -9.45
N MET A 152 -5.67 7.94 -8.31
CA MET A 152 -6.58 8.92 -7.70
C MET A 152 -5.86 10.21 -7.29
N ALA A 153 -4.67 10.11 -6.70
CA ALA A 153 -3.88 11.27 -6.29
C ALA A 153 -3.53 12.16 -7.48
N ARG A 154 -3.08 11.56 -8.61
CA ARG A 154 -2.82 12.29 -9.86
C ARG A 154 -4.07 12.96 -10.44
N ALA A 155 -5.25 12.39 -10.20
CA ALA A 155 -6.53 13.01 -10.54
C ALA A 155 -6.99 14.06 -9.51
N GLY A 156 -6.13 14.46 -8.57
CA GLY A 156 -6.41 15.47 -7.55
C GLY A 156 -7.15 14.95 -6.31
N VAL A 157 -7.30 13.63 -6.17
CA VAL A 157 -8.06 13.00 -5.08
C VAL A 157 -7.13 12.16 -4.19
N ALA A 158 -6.70 12.73 -3.07
CA ALA A 158 -5.89 12.00 -2.08
C ALA A 158 -6.80 11.16 -1.17
N LEU A 159 -6.73 9.84 -1.31
CA LEU A 159 -7.47 8.91 -0.46
C LEU A 159 -6.60 8.47 0.74
N PRO A 160 -7.15 8.42 1.97
CA PRO A 160 -6.48 7.74 3.07
C PRO A 160 -6.23 6.27 2.72
N THR A 161 -4.96 5.87 2.76
CA THR A 161 -4.53 4.53 2.33
C THR A 161 -3.76 3.84 3.45
N PHE A 162 -4.06 2.56 3.68
CA PHE A 162 -3.44 1.71 4.70
C PHE A 162 -2.81 0.47 4.05
N LEU A 163 -1.49 0.44 4.00
CA LEU A 163 -0.70 -0.54 3.25
C LEU A 163 0.01 -1.48 4.23
N PHE A 164 -0.51 -2.69 4.40
CA PHE A 164 0.10 -3.70 5.28
C PHE A 164 1.07 -4.57 4.49
N ASN A 165 2.33 -4.61 4.92
CA ASN A 165 3.40 -5.43 4.34
C ASN A 165 3.47 -5.32 2.81
N ALA A 166 3.42 -4.08 2.32
CA ALA A 166 3.45 -3.81 0.88
C ALA A 166 4.75 -4.32 0.25
N PRO A 167 4.72 -4.87 -0.96
CA PRO A 167 5.94 -5.31 -1.63
C PRO A 167 6.83 -4.13 -1.99
N PHE A 168 8.13 -4.26 -1.70
CA PHE A 168 9.19 -3.37 -2.14
C PHE A 168 9.95 -4.05 -3.29
N PRO A 169 9.69 -3.71 -4.57
CA PRO A 169 10.21 -4.46 -5.71
C PRO A 169 11.72 -4.28 -5.99
N SER A 170 12.53 -3.78 -5.06
CA SER A 170 13.98 -3.59 -5.28
C SER A 170 14.80 -4.82 -4.87
N ALA A 171 16.06 -4.87 -5.32
CA ALA A 171 17.01 -5.89 -4.86
C ALA A 171 17.14 -5.82 -3.32
N PRO A 172 17.25 -6.96 -2.61
CA PRO A 172 17.22 -6.99 -1.15
C PRO A 172 18.54 -6.48 -0.56
N VAL A 173 18.71 -5.15 -0.46
CA VAL A 173 19.89 -4.50 0.11
C VAL A 173 19.91 -4.64 1.65
N GLU A 174 18.77 -4.87 2.30
CA GLU A 174 18.66 -5.16 3.73
C GLU A 174 19.19 -6.53 4.15
N ARG A 175 19.35 -7.46 3.20
CA ARG A 175 20.03 -8.75 3.46
C ARG A 175 21.54 -8.61 3.59
N ILE A 176 22.10 -7.45 3.29
CA ILE A 176 23.52 -7.18 3.52
C ILE A 176 23.69 -6.92 5.02
N GLY A 177 24.27 -7.88 5.73
CA GLY A 177 24.48 -7.82 7.18
C GLY A 177 25.40 -6.67 7.63
N ASP A 178 26.23 -6.14 6.73
CA ASP A 178 27.10 -5.00 7.01
C ASP A 178 26.38 -3.66 6.75
N ARG A 179 26.13 -2.92 7.83
CA ARG A 179 25.50 -1.59 7.84
C ARG A 179 26.28 -0.57 7.00
N ARG A 180 27.61 -0.64 6.92
CA ARG A 180 28.44 0.28 6.13
C ARG A 180 28.36 -0.02 4.63
N VAL A 181 28.33 -1.30 4.26
CA VAL A 181 28.15 -1.71 2.84
C VAL A 181 26.73 -1.41 2.36
N ARG A 182 25.71 -1.69 3.18
CA ARG A 182 24.32 -1.30 2.92
C ARG A 182 24.17 0.21 2.70
N GLN A 183 24.89 1.01 3.49
CA GLN A 183 24.90 2.46 3.35
C GLN A 183 25.68 2.91 2.11
N GLY A 184 26.81 2.28 1.79
CA GLY A 184 27.60 2.55 0.58
C GLY A 184 26.86 2.28 -0.72
N VAL A 185 26.13 1.17 -0.83
CA VAL A 185 25.32 0.83 -2.02
C VAL A 185 24.17 1.82 -2.22
N ARG A 186 23.51 2.26 -1.13
CA ARG A 186 22.43 3.25 -1.20
C ARG A 186 22.92 4.65 -1.57
N ILE A 187 24.09 5.03 -1.06
CA ILE A 187 24.76 6.29 -1.42
C ILE A 187 25.14 6.26 -2.91
N ALA A 188 25.80 5.19 -3.38
CA ALA A 188 26.20 5.05 -4.78
C ALA A 188 25.01 5.10 -5.75
N ASN A 189 23.90 4.39 -5.45
CA ASN A 189 22.70 4.44 -6.29
C ASN A 189 22.04 5.83 -6.34
N SER A 190 22.06 6.56 -5.21
CA SER A 190 21.49 7.91 -5.14
C SER A 190 22.31 8.91 -5.96
N PHE A 191 23.63 8.79 -5.95
CA PHE A 191 24.53 9.64 -6.74
C PHE A 191 24.50 9.32 -8.25
N VAL A 192 24.44 8.04 -8.63
CA VAL A 192 24.32 7.65 -10.04
C VAL A 192 22.97 8.10 -10.63
N THR A 193 21.88 7.97 -9.85
CA THR A 193 20.55 8.44 -10.28
C THR A 193 20.49 9.96 -10.40
N ALA A 194 21.13 10.69 -9.47
CA ALA A 194 21.21 12.15 -9.53
C ALA A 194 22.02 12.62 -10.76
N ALA A 195 23.15 11.97 -11.05
CA ALA A 195 23.99 12.30 -12.21
C ALA A 195 23.31 11.98 -13.55
N ALA A 196 22.59 10.85 -13.64
CA ALA A 196 21.80 10.49 -14.81
C ALA A 196 20.65 11.48 -15.06
N ALA A 197 19.97 11.93 -13.99
CA ALA A 197 18.89 12.91 -14.09
C ALA A 197 19.37 14.28 -14.59
N THR A 198 20.56 14.74 -14.18
CA THR A 198 21.12 16.01 -14.70
C THR A 198 21.51 15.93 -16.17
N LEU A 199 21.93 14.76 -16.66
CA LEU A 199 22.33 14.57 -18.07
C LEU A 199 21.11 14.43 -19.01
N LEU A 200 19.95 14.02 -18.50
CA LEU A 200 18.72 13.85 -19.27
C LEU A 200 17.82 15.11 -19.31
N HIS A 201 18.24 16.21 -18.68
CA HIS A 201 17.51 17.49 -18.68
C HIS A 201 17.70 18.31 -19.98
N HIS A 202 17.41 17.69 -21.13
CA HIS A 202 17.10 18.41 -22.37
C HIS A 202 15.74 17.96 -22.89
N GLY A 203 14.70 18.69 -22.47
CA GLY A 203 13.35 18.63 -23.04
C GLY A 203 12.34 17.79 -22.26
N SER A 204 11.44 18.45 -21.51
CA SER A 204 9.97 18.24 -21.59
C SER A 204 9.23 18.93 -20.44
N GLY A 205 8.07 19.48 -20.79
CA GLY A 205 7.29 20.51 -20.09
C GLY A 205 6.58 20.09 -18.79
N GLY A 206 5.87 21.05 -18.20
CA GLY A 206 5.37 21.09 -16.82
C GLY A 206 4.41 19.98 -16.32
N GLY A 207 4.07 18.96 -17.12
CA GLY A 207 3.18 17.87 -16.69
C GLY A 207 3.76 16.96 -15.59
N GLY A 208 5.08 16.75 -15.58
CA GLY A 208 5.74 15.94 -14.53
C GLY A 208 5.82 16.63 -13.16
N TYR A 209 5.71 17.95 -13.11
CA TYR A 209 5.71 18.71 -11.85
C TYR A 209 4.38 18.56 -11.11
N ASP A 210 3.27 18.65 -11.82
CA ASP A 210 1.93 18.52 -11.26
C ASP A 210 1.69 17.09 -10.71
N ALA A 211 2.07 16.06 -11.46
CA ALA A 211 1.96 14.67 -11.02
C ALA A 211 2.82 14.35 -9.78
N PHE A 212 4.02 14.95 -9.65
CA PHE A 212 4.84 14.81 -8.46
C PHE A 212 4.23 15.52 -7.25
N ALA A 213 3.76 16.76 -7.42
CA ALA A 213 3.11 17.53 -6.37
C ALA A 213 1.84 16.82 -5.87
N ALA A 214 1.05 16.27 -6.79
CA ALA A 214 -0.12 15.46 -6.48
C ALA A 214 0.23 14.22 -5.64
N LEU A 215 1.30 13.49 -6.01
CA LEU A 215 1.79 12.35 -5.23
C LEU A 215 2.39 12.74 -3.87
N ALA A 216 2.98 13.92 -3.75
CA ALA A 216 3.51 14.41 -2.47
C ALA A 216 2.42 14.78 -1.45
N ARG A 217 1.25 15.19 -1.94
CA ARG A 217 0.06 15.45 -1.13
C ARG A 217 -0.62 14.17 -0.63
N TRP A 218 -0.42 13.04 -1.31
CA TRP A 218 -0.92 11.76 -0.86
C TRP A 218 0.04 11.16 0.18
N VAL A 219 -0.47 10.89 1.38
CA VAL A 219 0.30 10.37 2.51
C VAL A 219 -0.28 9.01 2.95
N PRO A 220 0.19 7.89 2.38
CA PRO A 220 -0.22 6.56 2.81
C PRO A 220 0.33 6.22 4.20
N ASN A 221 -0.43 5.42 4.95
CA ASN A 221 0.03 4.74 6.15
C ASN A 221 0.63 3.40 5.74
N VAL A 222 1.94 3.24 5.89
CA VAL A 222 2.71 2.08 5.48
C VAL A 222 3.11 1.28 6.72
N PHE A 223 2.59 0.07 6.84
CA PHE A 223 2.83 -0.83 7.98
C PHE A 223 3.77 -1.94 7.56
N VAL A 224 4.92 -2.05 8.23
CA VAL A 224 5.99 -2.99 7.84
C VAL A 224 6.54 -3.75 9.03
N ASN A 225 7.12 -4.91 8.76
CA ASN A 225 7.82 -5.72 9.75
C ASN A 225 9.27 -5.96 9.26
N PRO A 226 10.31 -5.66 10.06
CA PRO A 226 11.69 -5.93 9.67
C PRO A 226 11.99 -7.41 9.39
N GLY A 227 11.24 -8.34 9.99
CA GLY A 227 11.31 -9.77 9.71
C GLY A 227 10.63 -10.19 8.41
N ASP A 228 9.95 -9.27 7.72
CA ASP A 228 9.32 -9.50 6.42
C ASP A 228 10.23 -9.02 5.27
N PRO A 229 10.96 -9.91 4.57
CA PRO A 229 11.86 -9.56 3.48
C PRO A 229 11.15 -8.94 2.26
N ILE A 230 9.81 -8.94 2.21
CA ILE A 230 9.04 -8.32 1.12
C ILE A 230 8.85 -6.82 1.37
N SER A 231 8.73 -6.41 2.63
CA SER A 231 8.43 -5.02 3.01
C SER A 231 9.53 -4.35 3.84
N ALA A 232 10.48 -5.10 4.40
CA ALA A 232 11.51 -4.58 5.31
C ALA A 232 12.33 -3.43 4.69
N GLU A 233 12.58 -3.44 3.38
CA GLU A 233 13.31 -2.37 2.66
C GLU A 233 12.72 -0.97 2.88
N TYR A 234 11.43 -0.84 3.18
CA TYR A 234 10.84 0.47 3.51
C TYR A 234 11.48 1.10 4.75
N VAL A 235 11.83 0.30 5.77
CA VAL A 235 12.50 0.81 6.99
C VAL A 235 13.79 1.50 6.59
N GLY A 236 14.61 0.82 5.81
CA GLY A 236 15.86 1.37 5.34
C GLY A 236 15.70 2.52 4.34
N TYR A 237 14.70 2.47 3.47
CA TYR A 237 14.40 3.54 2.52
C TYR A 237 14.11 4.86 3.24
N PHE A 238 13.23 4.83 4.24
CA PHE A 238 12.87 6.02 5.01
C PHE A 238 13.97 6.46 6.00
N ASP A 239 14.70 5.51 6.62
CA ASP A 239 15.88 5.82 7.44
C ASP A 239 16.96 6.56 6.64
N HIS A 240 17.18 6.14 5.40
CA HIS A 240 18.15 6.79 4.52
C HIS A 240 17.75 8.23 4.23
N ARG A 241 16.46 8.47 3.95
CA ARG A 241 15.94 9.81 3.70
C ARG A 241 16.07 10.72 4.93
N LYS A 242 15.71 10.23 6.11
CA LYS A 242 15.88 10.98 7.37
C LYS A 242 17.35 11.35 7.61
N LYS A 243 18.27 10.41 7.43
CA LYS A 243 19.71 10.69 7.55
C LYS A 243 20.19 11.76 6.55
N MET A 244 19.68 11.74 5.32
CA MET A 244 20.01 12.76 4.33
C MET A 244 19.53 14.15 4.78
N GLU A 245 18.37 14.23 5.42
CA GLU A 245 17.86 15.47 6.04
C GLU A 245 18.75 15.92 7.21
N ASP A 246 19.11 15.01 8.12
CA ASP A 246 19.92 15.30 9.31
C ASP A 246 21.33 15.83 8.97
N ILE A 247 21.93 15.38 7.86
CA ILE A 247 23.27 15.83 7.42
C ILE A 247 23.23 17.07 6.51
N GLY A 248 22.08 17.74 6.38
CA GLY A 248 21.91 18.92 5.53
C GLY A 248 21.86 18.63 4.02
N ALA A 249 21.94 17.36 3.62
CA ALA A 249 21.82 16.91 2.23
C ALA A 249 20.36 16.62 1.82
N GLY A 250 19.38 17.03 2.63
CA GLY A 250 17.95 16.78 2.40
C GLY A 250 17.45 17.39 1.09
N ALA A 251 17.97 18.55 0.70
CA ALA A 251 17.67 19.16 -0.60
C ALA A 251 18.14 18.27 -1.76
N VAL A 252 19.33 17.67 -1.66
CA VAL A 252 19.87 16.74 -2.67
C VAL A 252 19.03 15.46 -2.73
N GLY A 253 18.69 14.88 -1.57
CA GLY A 253 17.83 13.69 -1.50
C GLY A 253 16.42 13.93 -2.07
N ARG A 254 15.84 15.12 -1.81
CA ARG A 254 14.55 15.53 -2.36
C ARG A 254 14.60 15.78 -3.86
N VAL A 255 15.71 16.33 -4.39
CA VAL A 255 15.92 16.48 -5.84
C VAL A 255 16.09 15.12 -6.51
N ALA A 256 16.89 14.22 -5.94
CA ALA A 256 17.07 12.87 -6.47
C ALA A 256 15.74 12.07 -6.48
N THR A 257 14.97 12.15 -5.40
CA THR A 257 13.63 11.53 -5.31
C THR A 257 12.68 12.14 -6.34
N ARG A 258 12.67 13.47 -6.48
CA ARG A 258 11.84 14.18 -7.47
C ARG A 258 12.20 13.78 -8.90
N ASN A 259 13.49 13.74 -9.22
CA ASN A 259 13.95 13.37 -10.56
C ASN A 259 13.67 11.90 -10.87
N SER A 260 13.90 10.99 -9.91
CA SER A 260 13.56 9.57 -10.07
C SER A 260 12.05 9.36 -10.30
N VAL A 261 11.19 10.05 -9.54
CA VAL A 261 9.74 9.99 -9.74
C VAL A 261 9.35 10.65 -11.06
N LYS A 262 9.97 11.77 -11.45
CA LYS A 262 9.71 12.47 -12.73
C LYS A 262 10.09 11.60 -13.93
N ASP A 263 11.30 11.04 -13.97
CA ASP A 263 11.77 10.21 -15.07
C ASP A 263 10.90 8.95 -15.23
N LEU A 264 10.38 8.46 -14.12
CA LEU A 264 9.47 7.32 -14.08
C LEU A 264 8.04 7.68 -14.51
N LEU A 265 7.56 8.87 -14.17
CA LEU A 265 6.30 9.43 -14.69
C LEU A 265 6.37 9.73 -16.19
N LEU A 266 7.56 10.07 -16.69
CA LEU A 266 7.81 10.33 -18.11
C LEU A 266 8.16 9.04 -18.89
N GLY A 267 8.24 7.88 -18.22
CA GLY A 267 8.57 6.59 -18.85
C GLY A 267 10.01 6.46 -19.34
N ILE A 268 10.91 7.38 -18.95
CA ILE A 268 12.28 7.49 -19.47
C ILE A 268 13.23 6.48 -18.78
N GLY A 269 12.87 5.94 -17.61
CA GLY A 269 13.78 5.17 -16.76
C GLY A 269 13.47 3.68 -16.52
N THR A 270 12.38 3.12 -17.07
CA THR A 270 12.07 1.69 -16.89
C THR A 270 12.04 0.94 -18.21
N ALA A 271 13.03 0.06 -18.41
CA ALA A 271 12.93 -1.05 -19.34
C ALA A 271 11.80 -1.98 -18.87
N GLY A 272 10.55 -1.64 -19.19
CA GLY A 272 9.36 -2.42 -18.83
C GLY A 272 8.08 -1.63 -18.49
N GLY A 273 8.12 -0.30 -18.31
CA GLY A 273 6.92 0.54 -18.20
C GLY A 273 6.02 0.37 -16.95
N CYS A 274 6.38 -0.45 -15.96
CA CYS A 274 5.58 -0.64 -14.74
C CYS A 274 5.70 0.52 -13.74
N GLU A 275 4.58 0.90 -13.13
CA GLU A 275 4.53 1.93 -12.09
C GLU A 275 5.21 1.47 -10.78
N PRO A 276 6.13 2.27 -10.19
CA PRO A 276 6.85 1.92 -8.96
C PRO A 276 5.91 1.81 -7.77
N LEU A 277 5.88 0.68 -7.09
CA LEU A 277 5.06 0.54 -5.88
C LEU A 277 5.64 1.23 -4.63
N HIS A 278 6.96 1.34 -4.55
CA HIS A 278 7.64 1.71 -3.31
C HIS A 278 8.02 3.20 -3.21
N LEU A 279 7.84 3.95 -4.30
CA LEU A 279 8.12 5.38 -4.30
C LEU A 279 6.94 6.14 -3.70
N PHE A 280 7.13 6.60 -2.46
CA PHE A 280 6.22 7.46 -1.72
C PHE A 280 6.92 8.77 -1.39
N PRO A 281 6.55 9.91 -2.01
CA PRO A 281 7.16 11.19 -1.67
C PRO A 281 6.83 11.59 -0.23
N SER A 282 5.66 11.23 0.29
CA SER A 282 5.27 11.37 1.69
C SER A 282 4.68 10.05 2.18
N ALA A 283 4.84 9.69 3.45
CA ALA A 283 4.22 8.52 4.09
C ALA A 283 4.28 8.60 5.62
N VAL A 284 3.35 7.93 6.29
CA VAL A 284 3.45 7.58 7.71
C VAL A 284 3.91 6.13 7.80
N LEU A 285 5.13 5.89 8.26
CA LEU A 285 5.70 4.56 8.41
C LEU A 285 5.46 4.05 9.83
N THR A 286 4.79 2.90 9.95
CA THR A 286 4.64 2.15 11.19
C THR A 286 5.43 0.84 11.11
N VAL A 287 6.44 0.69 11.97
CA VAL A 287 7.29 -0.49 12.03
C VAL A 287 6.89 -1.35 13.22
N ASN A 288 6.55 -2.61 12.96
CA ASN A 288 6.33 -3.60 14.02
C ASN A 288 7.67 -4.16 14.49
N ARG A 289 8.10 -3.77 15.70
CA ARG A 289 9.32 -4.25 16.38
C ARG A 289 9.08 -5.49 17.23
N GLY A 290 7.85 -6.01 17.27
CA GLY A 290 7.52 -7.24 17.97
C GLY A 290 8.26 -8.45 17.37
N ALA A 291 8.65 -9.40 18.22
CA ALA A 291 9.30 -10.61 17.78
C ALA A 291 8.38 -11.43 16.85
N SER A 292 8.94 -11.82 15.71
CA SER A 292 8.26 -12.65 14.71
C SER A 292 9.08 -13.94 14.53
N PRO A 293 8.52 -15.12 14.84
CA PRO A 293 9.29 -16.37 14.85
C PRO A 293 9.69 -16.85 13.44
N ASP A 294 8.91 -16.48 12.43
CA ASP A 294 9.16 -16.85 11.05
C ASP A 294 8.63 -15.79 10.07
N PHE A 295 8.96 -15.97 8.79
CA PHE A 295 8.47 -15.13 7.70
C PHE A 295 6.94 -15.03 7.64
N LYS A 296 6.22 -16.12 7.93
CA LYS A 296 4.76 -16.13 7.83
C LYS A 296 4.12 -15.28 8.92
N ALA A 297 4.67 -15.30 10.13
CA ALA A 297 4.27 -14.43 11.22
C ALA A 297 4.63 -12.98 10.91
N ALA A 298 5.84 -12.74 10.40
CA ALA A 298 6.33 -11.40 10.07
C ALA A 298 5.62 -10.78 8.86
N HIS A 299 5.17 -11.56 7.89
CA HIS A 299 4.45 -11.09 6.71
C HIS A 299 2.93 -11.15 6.90
N GLY A 300 2.42 -12.00 7.80
CA GLY A 300 0.98 -12.21 7.92
C GLY A 300 0.24 -11.00 8.47
N ILE A 301 -0.94 -10.73 7.91
CA ILE A 301 -1.85 -9.65 8.34
C ILE A 301 -2.25 -9.78 9.84
N HIS A 302 -2.19 -10.98 10.40
CA HIS A 302 -2.55 -11.28 11.79
C HIS A 302 -1.66 -10.65 12.85
N GLN A 303 -0.45 -10.23 12.49
CA GLN A 303 0.42 -9.54 13.43
C GLN A 303 -0.17 -8.20 13.89
N TRP A 304 -1.00 -7.56 13.06
CA TRP A 304 -1.45 -6.17 13.24
C TRP A 304 -2.60 -5.99 14.24
N TRP A 305 -2.97 -7.05 14.95
CA TRP A 305 -3.93 -7.03 16.06
C TRP A 305 -3.52 -7.95 17.21
N ARG A 306 -2.22 -8.25 17.31
CA ARG A 306 -1.69 -8.98 18.46
C ARG A 306 -1.79 -8.13 19.74
N PRO A 307 -1.96 -8.75 20.92
CA PRO A 307 -2.00 -8.01 22.18
C PRO A 307 -0.65 -7.40 22.57
N ASP A 308 0.46 -7.96 22.07
CA ASP A 308 1.85 -7.60 22.39
C ASP A 308 2.52 -6.77 21.28
N LEU A 309 1.77 -5.87 20.65
CA LEU A 309 2.26 -5.01 19.58
C LEU A 309 3.30 -4.00 20.11
N ALA A 310 4.51 -4.04 19.55
CA ALA A 310 5.54 -3.02 19.74
C ALA A 310 5.69 -2.20 18.46
N LEU A 311 4.97 -1.09 18.35
CA LEU A 311 4.91 -0.26 17.15
C LEU A 311 5.73 1.01 17.30
N GLU A 312 6.55 1.30 16.30
CA GLU A 312 7.26 2.56 16.13
C GLU A 312 6.64 3.31 14.94
N CYS A 313 6.19 4.54 15.13
CA CYS A 313 5.53 5.33 14.09
C CYS A 313 6.34 6.60 13.80
N ALA A 314 6.61 6.86 12.52
CA ALA A 314 7.31 8.05 12.05
C ALA A 314 6.63 8.61 10.79
N ALA A 315 6.48 9.93 10.74
CA ALA A 315 5.95 10.62 9.56
C ALA A 315 7.09 11.18 8.71
N HIS A 316 7.02 10.94 7.41
CA HIS A 316 7.97 11.41 6.40
C HIS A 316 7.21 12.26 5.38
N TYR A 317 7.53 13.55 5.30
CA TYR A 317 6.89 14.49 4.37
C TYR A 317 7.90 14.99 3.34
N TYR A 318 7.43 15.37 2.16
CA TYR A 318 8.22 16.06 1.14
C TYR A 318 8.14 17.58 1.28
#